data_AF-A0A554LQH7-F1
#
_entry.id   AF-A0A554LQH7-F1
#
_cell.length_a   1.000
_cell.length_b   1.000
_cell.length_c   1.000
_cell.angle_alpha   90.00
_cell.angle_beta   90.00
_cell.angle_gamma   90.00
#
_symmetry.space_group_name_H-M   'P 1'
#
loop_
_entity.id
_entity.type
_entity.pdbx_description
1 polymer ?
#
loop_
_entity_poly.entity_id
_entity_poly.type
_entity_poly.pdbx_seq_one_letter_code
_entity_poly.pdbx_strand_id
1 'polypeptide(L)' 'MKTKKALLKRFKITKTGKILRRLSGQNHYRAKKTGAKKRKGRKWIPLAKSEIKKIKRYLQI' A
#
# COMPACT_ATOMS: atom_id res chain seq x y z
N MET A 1 -10.01 -0.22 20.73
CA MET A 1 -8.75 0.31 20.14
C MET A 1 -9.07 1.56 19.34
N LYS A 2 -8.19 2.57 19.29
CA LYS A 2 -8.39 3.71 18.36
C LYS A 2 -7.82 3.36 16.98
N THR A 3 -8.45 3.83 15.92
CA THR A 3 -7.96 3.64 14.55
C THR A 3 -6.62 4.36 14.36
N LYS A 4 -5.64 3.67 13.79
CA LYS A 4 -4.33 4.26 13.53
C LYS A 4 -4.40 5.16 12.30
N LYS A 5 -4.59 6.48 12.50
CA LYS A 5 -4.72 7.49 11.42
C LYS A 5 -3.59 7.44 10.38
N ALA A 6 -2.38 7.04 10.78
CA ALA A 6 -1.26 6.88 9.85
C ALA A 6 -1.48 5.77 8.81
N LEU A 7 -2.23 4.71 9.14
CA LEU A 7 -2.55 3.63 8.20
C LEU A 7 -3.62 4.07 7.20
N LEU A 8 -4.64 4.82 7.65
CA LEU A 8 -5.66 5.40 6.77
C LEU A 8 -5.05 6.26 5.66
N LYS A 9 -3.99 7.01 5.95
CA LYS A 9 -3.28 7.84 4.96
C LYS A 9 -2.46 7.04 3.93
N ARG A 10 -2.10 5.79 4.25
CA ARG A 10 -1.15 4.97 3.46
C ARG A 10 -1.81 3.85 2.67
N PHE A 11 -2.96 3.38 3.13
CA PHE A 11 -3.70 2.28 2.50
C PHE A 11 -5.03 2.76 1.95
N LYS A 12 -5.40 2.25 0.78
CA LYS A 12 -6.71 2.50 0.17
C LYS A 12 -7.56 1.23 0.30
N ILE A 13 -8.80 1.37 0.77
CA ILE A 13 -9.77 0.28 0.85
C ILE A 13 -10.72 0.42 -0.34
N THR A 14 -10.90 -0.63 -1.13
CA THR A 14 -11.86 -0.64 -2.25
C THR A 14 -13.27 -0.90 -1.74
N LYS A 15 -14.28 -0.62 -2.57
CA LYS A 15 -15.69 -0.95 -2.27
C LYS A 15 -15.90 -2.44 -1.92
N THR A 16 -15.12 -3.32 -2.55
CA THR A 16 -15.12 -4.78 -2.31
C THR A 16 -14.27 -5.23 -1.11
N GLY A 17 -13.72 -4.29 -0.32
CA GLY A 17 -12.91 -4.61 0.86
C GLY A 17 -11.46 -5.02 0.59
N LYS A 18 -10.96 -4.90 -0.65
CA LYS A 18 -9.55 -5.14 -0.95
C LYS A 18 -8.70 -3.98 -0.42
N ILE A 19 -7.61 -4.31 0.25
CA ILE A 19 -6.66 -3.33 0.76
C ILE A 19 -5.53 -3.16 -0.26
N LEU A 20 -5.32 -1.92 -0.69
CA LEU A 20 -4.30 -1.53 -1.65
C LEU A 20 -3.22 -0.69 -0.98
N ARG A 21 -1.97 -0.85 -1.45
CA ARG A 21 -0.82 -0.06 -1.05
C ARG A 21 -0.07 0.51 -2.25
N ARG A 22 0.75 1.53 -2.02
CA ARG A 22 1.76 1.97 -2.99
C ARG A 22 3.02 1.09 -2.91
N LEU A 23 3.72 0.95 -4.03
CA LEU A 23 5.02 0.28 -4.06
C LEU A 23 6.06 1.12 -3.30
N SER A 24 6.92 0.46 -2.54
CA SER A 24 8.05 1.07 -1.83
C SER A 24 9.23 1.39 -2.77
N GLY A 25 10.21 2.15 -2.29
CA GLY A 25 11.45 2.42 -3.03
C GLY A 25 11.27 3.36 -4.22
N GLN A 26 10.28 4.24 -4.17
CA GLN A 26 10.00 5.20 -5.24
C GLN A 26 10.65 6.57 -5.02
N ASN A 27 11.13 6.88 -3.81
CA ASN A 27 11.59 8.23 -3.46
C ASN A 27 13.01 8.52 -3.92
N HIS A 28 13.93 7.56 -3.78
CA HIS A 28 15.35 7.76 -4.04
C HIS A 28 15.93 6.76 -5.04
N TYR A 29 17.12 7.08 -5.58
CA TYR A 29 17.86 6.27 -6.57
C TYR A 29 17.02 5.88 -7.79
N ARG A 30 16.28 6.84 -8.38
CA ARG A 30 15.45 6.59 -9.57
C ARG A 30 16.23 6.62 -10.89
N ALA A 31 17.40 7.27 -10.91
CA ALA A 31 18.24 7.38 -12.10
C ALA A 31 18.68 5.99 -12.61
N LYS A 32 19.19 5.13 -11.72
CA LYS A 32 19.65 3.76 -12.02
C LYS A 32 18.53 2.75 -12.32
N LYS A 33 17.26 3.15 -12.23
CA LYS A 33 16.11 2.25 -12.46
C LYS A 33 15.63 2.39 -13.91
N THR A 34 15.21 1.28 -14.51
CA THR A 34 14.61 1.30 -15.86
C THR A 34 13.27 2.07 -15.88
N GLY A 35 12.93 2.64 -17.04
CA GLY A 35 11.65 3.33 -17.24
C GLY A 35 10.44 2.42 -16.96
N ALA A 36 10.50 1.16 -17.43
CA ALA A 36 9.47 0.15 -17.18
C ALA A 36 9.24 -0.10 -15.68
N LYS A 37 10.31 -0.29 -14.89
CA LYS A 37 10.21 -0.49 -13.43
C LYS A 37 9.60 0.74 -12.73
N LYS A 38 10.00 1.94 -13.16
CA LYS A 38 9.45 3.22 -12.67
C LYS A 38 7.93 3.34 -12.97
N ARG A 39 7.48 2.97 -14.16
CA ARG A 39 6.06 3.00 -14.55
C ARG A 39 5.23 1.97 -13.77
N LYS A 40 5.72 0.73 -13.63
CA LYS A 40 5.01 -0.32 -12.87
C LYS A 40 4.75 0.08 -11.41
N GLY A 41 5.70 0.79 -10.79
CA GLY A 41 5.57 1.27 -9.40
C GLY A 41 4.53 2.35 -9.16
N ARG A 42 4.02 3.03 -10.21
CA ARG A 42 3.00 4.08 -10.08
C ARG A 42 1.61 3.52 -9.74
N LYS A 43 1.36 2.23 -10.02
CA LYS A 43 0.07 1.59 -9.77
C LYS A 43 -0.10 1.22 -8.30
N TRP A 44 -1.35 1.24 -7.84
CA TRP A 44 -1.72 0.65 -6.56
C TRP A 44 -1.67 -0.87 -6.69
N ILE A 45 -1.09 -1.52 -5.69
CA ILE A 45 -0.94 -2.97 -5.65
C ILE A 45 -1.71 -3.55 -4.47
N PRO A 46 -2.28 -4.75 -4.60
CA PRO A 46 -2.92 -5.42 -3.49
C PRO A 46 -1.93 -5.71 -2.37
N LEU A 47 -2.41 -5.61 -1.13
CA LEU A 47 -1.65 -6.02 0.05
C LEU A 47 -1.50 -7.55 0.08
N ALA A 48 -0.38 -8.05 0.60
CA ALA A 48 -0.15 -9.48 0.75
C ALA A 48 -1.13 -10.09 1.77
N LYS A 49 -1.59 -11.32 1.52
CA LYS A 49 -2.61 -11.98 2.36
C LYS A 49 -2.22 -12.07 3.85
N SER A 50 -0.94 -12.26 4.13
CA SER A 50 -0.38 -12.34 5.49
C SER A 50 -0.53 -11.04 6.30
N GLU A 51 -0.49 -9.89 5.64
CA GLU A 51 -0.53 -8.57 6.29
C GLU A 51 -1.97 -8.06 6.51
N ILE A 52 -2.93 -8.57 5.71
CA ILE A 52 -4.33 -8.12 5.74
C ILE A 52 -4.93 -8.24 7.14
N LYS A 53 -4.74 -9.38 7.82
CA LYS A 53 -5.31 -9.62 9.17
C LYS A 53 -4.83 -8.59 10.20
N LYS A 54 -3.55 -8.22 10.14
CA LYS A 54 -2.97 -7.21 11.05
C LYS A 54 -3.53 -5.83 10.76
N ILE A 55 -3.60 -5.44 9.49
CA ILE A 55 -4.08 -4.10 9.09
C ILE A 55 -5.57 -3.92 9.41
N LYS A 56 -6.39 -4.93 9.16
CA LYS A 56 -7.80 -4.98 9.55
C LYS A 56 -8.00 -4.71 11.04
N ARG A 57 -7.23 -5.38 11.91
CA ARG A 57 -7.26 -5.15 13.37
C ARG A 57 -6.96 -3.69 13.75
N TYR A 58 -6.01 -3.03 13.11
CA TYR A 58 -5.66 -1.63 13.41
C TYR A 58 -6.64 -0.59 12.85
N LEU A 59 -7.38 -0.96 11.81
CA LEU A 59 -8.40 -0.11 11.19
C LEU A 59 -9.80 -0.39 11.75
N GLN A 60 -9.98 -1.48 12.49
CA GLN A 60 -11.26 -1.97 13.03
C GLN A 60 -12.27 -2.29 11.92
N ILE A 61 -11.80 -2.99 10.88
CA ILE A 61 -12.55 -3.44 9.68
C ILE A 61 -12.23 -4.92 9.42
#